data_AF-A0A6G3XWW1-F1
#
_entry.id   AF-A0A6G3XWW1-F1
#
_cell.length_a   1.000
_cell.length_b   1.000
_cell.length_c   1.000
_cell.angle_alpha   90.00
_cell.angle_beta   90.00
_cell.angle_gamma   90.00
#
_symmetry.space_group_name_H-M   'P 1'
#
loop_
_entity.id
_entity.type
_entity.pdbx_description
1 polymer ?
#
loop_
_entity_poly.entity_id
_entity_poly.type
_entity_poly.pdbx_seq_one_letter_code
_entity_poly.pdbx_strand_id
1 'polypeptide(L)'
;DETMLITHQLRAGPAALTAPAPPAPADAEGLADEVLVPGGPFTMGTSAEPWALDNERPAHRREVAAFRLDASPVTCGAYLRFIEDGGYRNERWWAPEGWAMVREHDLAAPLFWRQETGQWLRRRFGVTEPVPDDEPVLHV
;
A
#
# COMPACT_ATOMS: atom_id res chain seq x y z
N ASP A 1 -18.36 5.57 -5.50
CA ASP A 1 -17.87 5.47 -4.10
C ASP A 1 -16.43 5.90 -3.89
N GLU A 2 -15.49 5.54 -4.77
CA GLU A 2 -14.06 5.88 -4.62
C GLU A 2 -13.77 7.41 -4.55
N THR A 3 -14.43 8.21 -5.40
CA THR A 3 -14.28 9.68 -5.41
C THR A 3 -14.71 10.35 -4.09
N MET A 4 -15.68 9.76 -3.39
CA MET A 4 -16.15 10.29 -2.09
C MET A 4 -15.08 10.09 -1.01
N LEU A 5 -14.44 8.92 -0.96
CA LEU A 5 -13.38 8.65 0.02
C LEU A 5 -12.17 9.55 -0.23
N ILE A 6 -11.75 9.72 -1.48
CA ILE A 6 -10.66 10.65 -1.82
C ILE A 6 -11.00 12.08 -1.37
N THR A 7 -12.24 12.53 -1.60
CA THR A 7 -12.71 13.85 -1.15
C THR A 7 -12.57 13.99 0.37
N HIS A 8 -12.98 12.97 1.14
CA HIS A 8 -12.85 12.99 2.59
C HIS A 8 -11.39 12.94 3.08
N GLN A 9 -10.51 12.24 2.37
CA GLN A 9 -9.09 12.18 2.70
C GLN A 9 -8.39 13.52 2.46
N LEU A 10 -8.73 14.20 1.35
CA LEU A 10 -8.08 15.46 0.94
C LEU A 10 -8.63 16.69 1.68
N ARG A 11 -9.91 16.69 2.06
CA ARG A 11 -10.56 17.82 2.73
C ARG A 11 -9.79 18.29 3.98
N ALA A 12 -9.78 19.60 4.18
CA ALA A 12 -9.32 20.25 5.41
C ALA A 12 -10.45 20.42 6.45
N GLY A 13 -10.09 20.50 7.72
CA GLY A 13 -11.05 20.66 8.83
C GLY A 13 -11.36 19.36 9.58
N PRO A 14 -12.31 19.40 10.54
CA PRO A 14 -12.61 18.27 11.42
C PRO A 14 -13.15 17.07 10.64
N ALA A 15 -12.94 15.85 11.15
CA ALA A 15 -13.50 14.63 10.55
C ALA A 15 -14.99 14.79 10.27
N ALA A 16 -15.41 14.45 9.04
CA ALA A 16 -16.80 14.59 8.60
C ALA A 16 -17.59 13.29 8.73
N LEU A 17 -16.90 12.15 8.80
CA LEU A 17 -17.46 10.82 8.91
C LEU A 17 -16.83 10.12 10.11
N THR A 18 -17.63 9.30 10.79
CA THR A 18 -17.14 8.38 11.83
C THR A 18 -17.68 7.00 11.51
N ALA A 19 -16.87 5.98 11.80
CA ALA A 19 -17.25 4.58 11.66
C ALA A 19 -16.72 3.81 12.87
N PRO A 20 -17.38 2.73 13.31
CA PRO A 20 -16.80 1.82 14.27
C PRO A 20 -15.51 1.23 13.69
N ALA A 21 -14.60 0.79 14.58
CA ALA A 21 -13.44 0.03 14.14
C ALA A 21 -13.91 -1.20 13.34
N PRO A 22 -13.31 -1.48 12.18
CA PRO A 22 -13.60 -2.71 11.46
C PRO A 22 -13.24 -3.92 12.33
N PRO A 23 -13.95 -5.05 12.19
CA PRO A 23 -13.55 -6.27 12.87
C PRO A 23 -12.12 -6.64 12.48
N ALA A 24 -11.35 -7.17 13.42
CA ALA A 24 -10.04 -7.73 13.10
C ALA A 24 -10.21 -8.85 12.05
N PRO A 25 -9.35 -8.92 11.03
CA PRO A 25 -9.40 -10.01 10.06
C PRO A 25 -9.24 -11.34 10.80
N ALA A 26 -10.24 -12.20 10.67
CA ALA A 26 -10.34 -13.46 11.43
C ALA A 26 -9.29 -14.50 11.02
N ASP A 27 -8.61 -14.27 9.90
CA ASP A 27 -7.67 -15.16 9.22
C ASP A 27 -6.25 -14.60 9.12
N ALA A 28 -5.97 -13.42 9.67
CA ALA A 28 -4.62 -12.85 9.67
C ALA A 28 -3.66 -13.61 10.59
N GLU A 29 -4.18 -14.20 11.68
CA GLU A 29 -3.37 -15.02 12.59
C GLU A 29 -3.02 -16.37 11.95
N GLY A 30 -1.73 -16.62 11.75
CA GLY A 30 -1.21 -17.91 11.29
C GLY A 30 -1.03 -18.04 9.78
N LEU A 31 -1.14 -16.95 9.01
CA LEU A 31 -0.64 -16.93 7.63
C LEU A 31 0.88 -17.17 7.62
N ALA A 32 1.35 -17.93 6.63
CA ALA A 32 2.78 -18.01 6.36
C ALA A 32 3.28 -16.64 5.85
N ASP A 33 4.52 -16.26 6.16
CA ASP A 33 5.08 -14.98 5.69
C ASP A 33 4.99 -14.84 4.16
N GLU A 34 5.38 -15.90 3.45
CA GLU A 34 5.35 -15.98 1.98
C GLU A 34 4.69 -17.28 1.51
N VAL A 35 3.91 -17.17 0.43
CA VAL A 35 3.35 -18.30 -0.31
C VAL A 35 4.15 -18.58 -1.58
N LEU A 36 4.40 -19.86 -1.86
CA LEU A 36 4.96 -20.28 -3.14
C LEU A 36 3.85 -20.29 -4.20
N VAL A 37 4.06 -19.56 -5.29
CA VAL A 37 3.26 -19.67 -6.51
C VAL A 37 4.04 -20.56 -7.49
N PRO A 38 3.56 -21.79 -7.77
CA PRO A 38 4.22 -22.67 -8.71
C PRO A 38 4.29 -22.05 -10.10
N GLY A 39 5.41 -22.27 -10.79
CA GLY A 39 5.55 -21.82 -12.17
C GLY A 39 4.71 -22.65 -13.13
N GLY A 40 4.32 -22.03 -14.24
CA GLY A 40 3.61 -22.71 -15.31
C GLY A 40 2.64 -21.81 -16.08
N PRO A 41 1.83 -22.42 -16.96
CA PRO A 41 0.80 -21.72 -17.69
C PRO A 41 -0.34 -21.29 -16.77
N PHE A 42 -0.85 -20.08 -16.97
CA PHE A 42 -2.14 -19.66 -16.44
C PHE A 42 -2.88 -18.72 -17.41
N THR A 43 -4.17 -18.53 -17.16
CA THR A 43 -5.01 -17.58 -17.90
C THR A 43 -5.05 -16.25 -17.16
N MET A 44 -4.51 -15.20 -17.77
CA MET A 44 -4.55 -13.83 -17.27
C MET A 44 -5.73 -13.07 -17.88
N GLY A 45 -6.43 -12.27 -17.06
CA GLY A 45 -7.62 -11.52 -17.47
C GLY A 45 -8.87 -12.40 -17.57
N THR A 46 -9.97 -11.82 -18.05
CA THR A 46 -11.26 -12.50 -18.20
C THR A 46 -11.90 -12.22 -19.56
N SER A 47 -12.64 -13.19 -20.08
CA SER A 47 -13.52 -13.02 -21.26
C SER A 47 -14.97 -13.38 -20.92
N ALA A 48 -15.23 -13.88 -19.71
CA ALA A 48 -16.52 -14.39 -19.29
C ALA A 48 -17.27 -13.41 -18.39
N GLU A 49 -16.57 -12.53 -17.68
CA GLU A 49 -17.16 -11.59 -16.74
C GLU A 49 -17.78 -10.39 -17.49
N PRO A 50 -19.12 -10.23 -17.50
CA PRO A 50 -19.79 -9.19 -18.28
C PRO A 50 -19.44 -7.77 -17.81
N TRP A 51 -19.04 -7.59 -16.55
CA TRP A 51 -18.78 -6.28 -15.95
C TRP A 51 -17.29 -5.90 -15.88
N ALA A 52 -16.39 -6.76 -16.33
CA ALA A 52 -14.96 -6.47 -16.32
C ALA A 52 -14.63 -5.23 -17.16
N LEU A 53 -13.69 -4.39 -16.75
CA LEU A 53 -13.28 -3.27 -17.60
C LEU A 53 -12.60 -3.76 -18.88
N ASP A 54 -12.47 -2.90 -19.89
CA ASP A 54 -11.86 -3.27 -21.17
C ASP A 54 -10.39 -3.73 -21.01
N ASN A 55 -9.65 -3.10 -20.10
CA ASN A 55 -8.26 -3.43 -19.75
C ASN A 55 -8.08 -4.75 -19.00
N GLU A 56 -9.16 -5.35 -18.49
CA GLU A 56 -9.15 -6.67 -17.84
C GLU A 56 -9.40 -7.81 -18.85
N ARG A 57 -9.65 -7.46 -20.12
CA ARG A 57 -9.99 -8.37 -21.21
C ARG A 57 -8.99 -8.25 -22.38
N PRO A 58 -8.94 -9.25 -23.28
CA PRO A 58 -9.50 -10.59 -23.14
C PRO A 58 -8.63 -11.49 -22.25
N ALA A 59 -9.23 -12.60 -21.80
CA ALA A 59 -8.47 -13.70 -21.21
C ALA A 59 -7.43 -14.23 -22.21
N HIS A 60 -6.19 -14.36 -21.76
CA HIS A 60 -5.10 -14.86 -22.59
C HIS A 60 -4.07 -15.66 -21.76
N ARG A 61 -3.39 -16.61 -22.41
CA ARG A 61 -2.44 -17.51 -21.73
C ARG A 61 -1.10 -16.83 -21.51
N ARG A 62 -0.54 -17.01 -20.31
CA ARG A 62 0.81 -16.57 -19.91
C ARG A 62 1.56 -17.71 -19.26
N GLU A 63 2.87 -17.74 -19.47
CA GLU A 63 3.80 -18.62 -18.77
C GLU A 63 4.56 -17.76 -17.75
N VAL A 64 4.55 -18.17 -16.48
CA VAL A 64 5.25 -17.45 -15.39
C VAL A 64 6.15 -18.44 -14.67
N ALA A 65 7.37 -18.02 -14.34
CA ALA A 65 8.28 -18.81 -13.53
C ALA A 65 7.75 -18.97 -12.10
N ALA A 66 8.23 -19.95 -11.35
CA ALA A 66 7.88 -20.05 -9.93
C ALA A 66 8.43 -18.84 -9.15
N PHE A 67 7.64 -18.30 -8.22
CA PHE A 67 8.04 -17.19 -7.36
C PHE A 67 7.38 -17.31 -5.98
N ARG A 68 7.89 -16.57 -5.00
CA ARG A 68 7.25 -16.39 -3.69
C ARG A 68 6.62 -15.01 -3.63
N LEU A 69 5.50 -14.92 -2.93
CA LEU A 69 4.75 -13.68 -2.71
C LEU A 69 4.41 -13.60 -1.23
N ASP A 70 4.59 -12.43 -0.62
CA ASP A 70 4.16 -12.20 0.76
C ASP A 70 2.65 -12.47 0.89
N ALA A 71 2.24 -13.17 1.95
CA ALA A 71 0.82 -13.45 2.19
C ALA A 71 0.05 -12.23 2.70
N SER A 72 0.76 -11.19 3.13
CA SER A 72 0.21 -9.93 3.61
C SER A 72 0.93 -8.72 2.99
N PRO A 73 0.27 -7.55 2.87
CA PRO A 73 0.93 -6.34 2.43
C PRO A 73 2.04 -5.88 3.40
N VAL A 74 3.00 -5.12 2.89
CA VAL A 74 4.00 -4.43 3.73
C VAL A 74 3.30 -3.55 4.76
N THR A 75 3.63 -3.75 6.04
CA THR A 75 3.02 -2.98 7.13
C THR A 75 3.69 -1.62 7.31
N CYS A 76 3.00 -0.70 7.99
CA CYS A 76 3.54 0.59 8.38
C CYS A 76 4.82 0.43 9.22
N GLY A 77 4.86 -0.52 10.15
CA GLY A 77 6.04 -0.80 10.97
C GLY A 77 7.23 -1.33 10.13
N ALA A 78 6.97 -2.16 9.12
CA ALA A 78 8.01 -2.56 8.17
C ALA A 78 8.53 -1.39 7.34
N TYR A 79 7.63 -0.50 6.90
CA TYR A 79 8.00 0.69 6.14
C TYR A 79 8.74 1.72 7.00
N LEU A 80 8.41 1.86 8.29
CA LEU A 80 9.16 2.68 9.24
C LEU A 80 10.62 2.24 9.34
N ARG A 81 10.88 0.92 9.43
CA ARG A 81 12.26 0.40 9.41
C ARG A 81 13.01 0.79 8.13
N PHE A 82 12.33 0.77 6.98
CA PHE A 82 12.92 1.27 5.73
C PHE A 82 13.26 2.77 5.80
N ILE A 83 12.37 3.61 6.33
CA ILE A 83 12.63 5.05 6.51
C ILE A 83 13.82 5.29 7.46
N GLU A 84 13.84 4.58 8.58
CA GLU A 84 14.86 4.71 9.63
C GLU A 84 16.24 4.28 9.13
N ASP A 85 16.32 3.20 8.36
CA ASP A 85 17.56 2.72 7.70
C ASP A 85 17.99 3.61 6.51
N GLY A 86 17.31 4.74 6.29
CA GLY A 86 17.67 5.71 5.26
C GLY A 86 17.18 5.37 3.87
N GLY A 87 16.04 4.68 3.77
CA GLY A 87 15.38 4.33 2.52
C GLY A 87 15.19 5.51 1.56
N TYR A 88 14.74 6.66 2.06
CA TYR A 88 14.62 7.89 1.28
C TYR A 88 15.92 8.70 1.15
N ARG A 89 17.02 8.24 1.75
CA ARG A 89 18.32 8.94 1.76
C ARG A 89 19.41 8.17 1.01
N ASN A 90 19.07 7.04 0.38
CA ASN A 90 20.04 6.14 -0.24
C ASN A 90 19.57 5.70 -1.64
N GLU A 91 20.23 6.23 -2.66
CA GLU A 91 19.88 6.02 -4.07
C GLU A 91 19.94 4.55 -4.52
N ARG A 92 20.70 3.70 -3.81
CA ARG A 92 20.85 2.28 -4.18
C ARG A 92 19.53 1.51 -4.18
N TRP A 93 18.53 2.01 -3.45
CA TRP A 93 17.21 1.39 -3.32
C TRP A 93 16.23 1.82 -4.41
N TRP A 94 16.60 2.78 -5.25
CA TRP A 94 15.70 3.43 -6.20
C TRP A 94 16.17 3.20 -7.63
N ALA A 95 15.20 3.03 -8.53
CA ALA A 95 15.44 3.27 -9.94
C ALA A 95 15.82 4.76 -10.16
N PRO A 96 16.60 5.10 -11.19
CA PRO A 96 17.06 6.47 -11.41
C PRO A 96 15.93 7.52 -11.44
N GLU A 97 14.81 7.21 -12.08
CA GLU A 97 13.65 8.10 -12.17
C GLU A 97 12.96 8.28 -10.81
N GLY A 98 12.87 7.20 -10.03
CA GLY A 98 12.33 7.24 -8.67
C GLY A 98 13.21 8.07 -7.74
N TRP A 99 14.53 7.94 -7.85
CA TRP A 99 15.46 8.76 -7.07
C TRP A 99 15.39 10.24 -7.43
N ALA A 100 15.27 10.56 -8.71
CA ALA A 100 15.05 11.93 -9.16
C ALA A 100 13.78 12.52 -8.53
N MET A 101 12.67 11.77 -8.53
CA MET A 101 11.42 12.18 -7.89
C MET A 101 11.56 12.39 -6.37
N VAL A 102 12.22 11.46 -5.68
CA VAL A 102 12.49 11.58 -4.23
C VAL A 102 13.22 12.89 -3.93
N ARG A 103 14.23 13.23 -4.74
CA ARG A 103 15.01 14.45 -4.58
C ARG A 103 14.27 15.72 -4.99
N GLU A 104 13.49 15.67 -6.06
CA GLU A 104 12.74 16.83 -6.56
C GLU A 104 11.65 17.27 -5.59
N HIS A 105 11.01 16.32 -4.90
CA HIS A 105 9.88 16.58 -4.01
C HIS A 105 10.21 16.41 -2.52
N ASP A 106 11.50 16.26 -2.18
CA ASP A 106 11.98 16.04 -0.81
C ASP A 106 11.18 14.93 -0.07
N LEU A 107 10.92 13.82 -0.76
CA LEU A 107 10.12 12.72 -0.21
C LEU A 107 10.87 12.07 0.95
N ALA A 108 10.18 11.91 2.09
CA ALA A 108 10.76 11.31 3.30
C ALA A 108 9.85 10.26 3.99
N ALA A 109 8.60 10.12 3.53
CA ALA A 109 7.59 9.24 4.08
C ALA A 109 6.39 9.12 3.12
N PRO A 110 5.47 8.16 3.33
CA PRO A 110 4.22 8.07 2.60
C PRO A 110 3.37 9.33 2.76
N LEU A 111 2.47 9.58 1.80
CA LEU A 111 1.59 10.74 1.85
C LEU A 111 0.74 10.74 3.14
N PHE A 112 0.57 11.93 3.72
CA PHE A 112 -0.14 12.20 4.98
C PHE A 112 0.56 11.77 6.26
N TRP A 113 1.76 11.18 6.17
CA TRP A 113 2.61 10.95 7.32
C TRP A 113 3.42 12.20 7.64
N ARG A 114 3.65 12.43 8.93
CA ARG A 114 4.56 13.48 9.42
C ARG A 114 5.11 13.10 10.77
N GLN A 115 6.28 13.63 11.09
CA GLN A 115 6.90 13.42 12.39
C GLN A 115 6.63 14.63 13.29
N GLU A 116 6.09 14.39 14.48
CA GLU A 116 5.87 15.41 15.52
C GLU A 116 6.45 14.91 16.85
N THR A 117 7.34 15.69 17.46
CA THR A 117 7.95 15.37 18.78
C THR A 117 8.56 13.95 18.84
N GLY A 118 9.19 13.51 17.74
CA GLY A 118 9.82 12.19 17.64
C GLY A 118 8.88 11.04 17.31
N GLN A 119 7.57 11.28 17.19
CA GLN A 119 6.56 10.28 16.85
C GLN A 119 6.04 10.46 15.42
N TRP A 120 5.88 9.36 14.69
CA TRP A 120 5.19 9.37 13.40
C TRP A 120 3.68 9.38 13.58
N LEU A 121 3.04 10.36 12.94
CA LEU A 121 1.60 10.53 12.89
C LEU A 121 1.14 10.42 11.43
N ARG A 122 -0.05 9.85 11.21
CA ARG A 122 -0.72 9.89 9.91
C ARG A 122 -2.05 10.63 10.02
N ARG A 123 -2.47 11.26 8.91
CA ARG A 123 -3.81 11.82 8.77
C ARG A 123 -4.68 10.93 7.89
N ARG A 124 -5.80 10.43 8.44
CA ARG A 124 -6.77 9.59 7.73
C ARG A 124 -8.19 10.16 7.90
N PHE A 125 -8.83 10.56 6.81
CA PHE A 125 -10.17 11.16 6.77
C PHE A 125 -10.39 12.32 7.78
N GLY A 126 -9.36 13.13 8.00
CA GLY A 126 -9.38 14.26 8.94
C GLY A 126 -9.02 13.92 10.39
N VAL A 127 -8.79 12.65 10.71
CA VAL A 127 -8.27 12.20 12.01
C VAL A 127 -6.74 12.14 11.94
N THR A 128 -6.05 12.74 12.92
CA THR A 128 -4.60 12.51 13.12
C THR A 128 -4.44 11.47 14.22
N GLU A 129 -3.67 10.43 13.92
CA GLU A 129 -3.40 9.32 14.84
C GLU A 129 -1.94 8.90 14.73
N PRO A 130 -1.35 8.25 15.75
CA PRO A 130 -0.10 7.52 15.60
C PRO A 130 -0.15 6.59 14.39
N VAL A 131 0.97 6.47 13.69
CA VAL A 131 1.11 5.42 12.67
C VAL A 131 0.98 4.04 13.36
N PRO A 132 0.01 3.19 12.99
CA PRO A 132 -0.14 1.87 13.59
C PRO A 132 0.75 0.85 12.87
N ASP A 133 1.59 0.14 13.63
CA ASP A 133 2.64 -0.72 13.07
C ASP A 133 2.11 -1.87 12.18
N ASP A 134 0.96 -2.44 12.54
CA ASP A 134 0.43 -3.67 11.94
C ASP A 134 -0.52 -3.43 10.75
N GLU A 135 -0.86 -2.17 10.45
CA GLU A 135 -1.67 -1.87 9.27
C GLU A 135 -0.82 -1.82 8.00
N PRO A 136 -1.37 -2.19 6.82
CA PRO A 136 -0.72 -1.96 5.54
C PRO A 136 -0.30 -0.49 5.35
N VAL A 137 0.90 -0.26 4.82
CA VAL A 137 1.30 1.08 4.39
C VAL A 137 0.45 1.52 3.20
N LEU A 138 0.04 2.78 3.17
CA LEU A 138 -0.81 3.36 2.12
C LEU A 138 -0.22 4.69 1.62
N HIS A 139 -0.54 5.03 0.37
CA HIS A 139 -0.14 6.28 -0.30
C HIS A 139 1.39 6.47 -0.42
N VAL A 140 2.09 5.40 -0.79
CA VAL A 140 3.54 5.40 -1.10
C VAL A 140 3.84 5.90 -2.50
#